data_AF-A0AAW0B2I6-F1
#
_entry.id   AF-A0AAW0B2I6-F1
#
_cell.length_a   1.000
_cell.length_b   1.000
_cell.length_c   1.000
_cell.angle_alpha   90.00
_cell.angle_beta   90.00
_cell.angle_gamma   90.00
#
_symmetry.space_group_name_H-M   'P 1'
#
loop_
_entity.id
_entity.type
_entity.pdbx_description
1 polymer ?
#
loop_
_entity_poly.entity_id
_entity_poly.type
_entity_poly.pdbx_seq_one_letter_code
_entity_poly.pdbx_strand_id
1 'polypeptide(L)'
;MAKSKGPKRQHNRPRKRTWARKEKKDRRNLKLWAEGARESILLPHLPAYTDALERGWRAERDYVREVCNEFHARISWRVGNDEEPEEPLPDYDPLAAPEVEELDDEEMEAKRSRVETLNARINRWLKYRAKKLRRPTTRDRTQDPWGILLSKLAGIKSPPKARQGFQQYMHESYETEIKAVVEARWKAELVEEDGVESLKTGKAPNAPFRAKVAREMFKELPEEERDALMQRAKDEATELRREYVELMKGPPSKAPKDRQA
;
A
#
# COMPACT_ATOMS: atom_id res chain seq x y z
N MET A 1 -31.59 22.11 32.96
CA MET A 1 -31.44 22.75 31.64
C MET A 1 -30.57 21.86 30.75
N ALA A 2 -31.18 21.11 29.82
CA ALA A 2 -30.49 20.14 28.97
C ALA A 2 -29.94 20.81 27.70
N LYS A 3 -28.63 20.71 27.47
CA LYS A 3 -27.95 21.27 26.29
C LYS A 3 -28.29 20.44 25.04
N SER A 4 -29.14 21.01 24.17
CA SER A 4 -29.44 20.56 22.82
C SER A 4 -28.15 20.36 22.01
N LYS A 5 -27.88 19.12 21.58
CA LYS A 5 -26.81 18.80 20.63
C LYS A 5 -27.30 19.18 19.23
N GLY A 6 -26.83 20.33 18.72
CA GLY A 6 -27.12 20.79 17.37
C GLY A 6 -26.71 19.78 16.29
N PRO A 7 -27.41 19.77 15.13
CA PRO A 7 -27.20 18.78 14.08
C PRO A 7 -25.80 18.87 13.49
N LYS A 8 -25.10 17.73 13.45
CA LYS A 8 -23.78 17.60 12.83
C LYS A 8 -23.89 17.91 11.34
N ARG A 9 -23.23 18.98 10.89
CA ARG A 9 -23.05 19.31 9.46
C ARG A 9 -22.42 18.10 8.76
N GLN A 10 -23.21 17.38 7.97
CA GLN A 10 -22.69 16.36 7.06
C GLN A 10 -21.89 17.08 5.99
N HIS A 11 -20.56 16.96 6.03
CA HIS A 11 -19.71 17.38 4.92
C HIS A 11 -20.04 16.49 3.72
N ASN A 12 -20.92 17.00 2.86
CA ASN A 12 -21.28 16.41 1.58
C ASN A 12 -20.06 16.52 0.66
N ARG A 13 -19.10 15.59 0.81
CA ARG A 13 -17.95 15.54 -0.08
C ARG A 13 -18.47 15.34 -1.51
N PRO A 14 -18.02 16.13 -2.49
CA PRO A 14 -18.49 16.00 -3.87
C PRO A 14 -18.27 14.56 -4.32
N ARG A 15 -19.35 13.91 -4.77
CA ARG A 15 -19.30 12.56 -5.34
C ARG A 15 -18.25 12.58 -6.45
N LYS A 16 -17.30 11.63 -6.40
CA LYS A 16 -16.25 11.50 -7.42
C LYS A 16 -16.92 11.47 -8.80
N ARG A 17 -16.53 12.39 -9.68
CA ARG A 17 -16.99 12.42 -11.08
C ARG A 17 -16.72 11.06 -11.72
N THR A 18 -17.76 10.29 -12.01
CA THR A 18 -17.69 9.09 -12.82
C THR A 18 -17.65 9.54 -14.28
N TRP A 19 -16.46 9.63 -14.86
CA TRP A 19 -16.32 9.85 -16.29
C TRP A 19 -16.93 8.65 -17.02
N ALA A 20 -17.92 8.90 -17.88
CA ALA A 20 -18.48 7.87 -18.75
C ALA A 20 -17.34 7.29 -19.60
N ARG A 21 -17.22 5.95 -19.62
CA ARG A 21 -16.22 5.29 -20.46
C ARG A 21 -16.61 5.50 -21.91
N LYS A 22 -15.64 5.95 -22.72
CA LYS A 22 -15.82 6.01 -24.18
C LYS A 22 -15.92 4.60 -24.75
N GLU A 23 -16.74 4.45 -25.79
CA GLU A 23 -16.80 3.24 -26.61
C GLU A 23 -15.41 2.91 -27.16
N LYS A 24 -15.14 1.64 -27.45
CA LYS A 24 -13.80 1.20 -27.88
C LYS A 24 -13.30 1.97 -29.11
N LYS A 25 -14.17 2.12 -30.11
CA LYS A 25 -13.90 2.84 -31.37
C LYS A 25 -13.51 4.32 -31.16
N ASP A 26 -13.99 4.94 -30.09
CA ASP A 26 -13.73 6.35 -29.77
C ASP A 26 -12.47 6.56 -28.92
N ARG A 27 -11.81 5.48 -28.49
CA ARG A 27 -10.62 5.57 -27.65
C ARG A 27 -9.41 5.88 -28.52
N ARG A 28 -8.85 7.08 -28.33
CA ARG A 28 -7.55 7.46 -28.93
C ARG A 28 -6.38 6.59 -28.45
N ASN A 29 -6.55 5.88 -27.35
CA ASN A 29 -5.52 5.02 -26.79
C ASN A 29 -6.00 3.57 -26.72
N LEU A 30 -5.06 2.65 -26.91
CA LEU A 30 -5.28 1.21 -26.74
C LEU A 30 -5.32 0.80 -25.24
N LYS A 31 -5.73 1.72 -24.38
CA LYS A 31 -5.91 1.42 -22.96
C LYS A 31 -7.15 0.55 -22.84
N LEU A 32 -7.03 -0.57 -22.13
CA LEU A 32 -8.09 -1.59 -22.05
C LEU A 32 -8.40 -2.27 -23.39
N TRP A 33 -7.43 -2.38 -24.31
CA TRP A 33 -7.62 -3.07 -25.59
C TRP A 33 -8.12 -4.52 -25.43
N ALA A 34 -7.71 -5.19 -24.35
CA ALA A 34 -8.10 -6.55 -24.07
C ALA A 34 -9.48 -6.68 -23.38
N GLU A 35 -10.19 -5.60 -23.06
CA GLU A 35 -11.55 -5.69 -22.45
C GLU A 35 -12.46 -6.61 -23.31
N GLY A 36 -13.41 -7.34 -22.71
CA GLY A 36 -14.31 -8.23 -23.46
C GLY A 36 -13.75 -9.64 -23.69
N ALA A 37 -13.99 -10.23 -24.86
CA ALA A 37 -13.63 -11.61 -25.19
C ALA A 37 -12.10 -11.87 -25.15
N ARG A 38 -11.28 -10.85 -25.39
CA ARG A 38 -9.82 -10.97 -25.27
C ARG A 38 -9.39 -11.17 -23.81
N GLU A 39 -10.07 -10.52 -22.87
CA GLU A 39 -9.78 -10.63 -21.45
C GLU A 39 -10.29 -11.96 -20.91
N SER A 40 -11.41 -12.49 -21.40
CA SER A 40 -11.87 -13.82 -20.99
C SER A 40 -10.89 -14.92 -21.39
N ILE A 41 -10.17 -14.78 -22.51
CA ILE A 41 -9.06 -15.68 -22.89
C ILE A 41 -7.85 -15.46 -21.97
N LEU A 42 -7.40 -14.22 -21.78
CA LEU A 42 -6.12 -13.95 -21.12
C LEU A 42 -6.17 -14.06 -19.58
N LEU A 43 -7.32 -13.81 -18.96
CA LEU A 43 -7.45 -13.75 -17.50
C LEU A 43 -7.18 -15.09 -16.80
N PRO A 44 -7.68 -16.24 -17.28
CA PRO A 44 -7.37 -17.55 -16.70
C PRO A 44 -5.86 -17.89 -16.69
N HIS A 45 -5.08 -17.34 -17.61
CA HIS A 45 -3.64 -17.61 -17.69
C HIS A 45 -2.80 -16.83 -16.67
N LEU A 46 -3.38 -15.86 -15.95
CA LEU A 46 -2.61 -15.01 -15.03
C LEU A 46 -1.91 -15.78 -13.90
N PRO A 47 -2.53 -16.76 -13.21
CA PRO A 47 -1.87 -17.53 -12.15
C PRO A 47 -0.68 -18.34 -12.67
N ALA A 48 -0.86 -19.09 -13.76
CA ALA A 48 0.22 -19.88 -14.35
C ALA A 48 1.33 -19.00 -14.96
N TYR A 49 0.98 -17.83 -15.51
CA TYR A 49 1.98 -16.84 -15.92
C TYR A 49 2.80 -16.31 -14.72
N THR A 50 2.17 -16.05 -13.57
CA THR A 50 2.92 -15.63 -12.37
C THR A 50 3.86 -16.72 -11.86
N ASP A 51 3.44 -17.98 -11.91
CA ASP A 51 4.29 -19.12 -11.53
C ASP A 51 5.47 -19.27 -12.51
N ALA A 52 5.22 -19.14 -13.82
CA ALA A 52 6.26 -19.18 -14.84
C ALA A 52 7.29 -18.05 -14.65
N LEU A 53 6.82 -16.85 -14.30
CA LEU A 53 7.67 -15.69 -14.00
C LEU A 53 8.57 -15.97 -12.78
N GLU A 54 8.07 -16.68 -11.77
CA GLU A 54 8.86 -17.09 -10.59
C GLU A 54 9.90 -18.16 -10.90
N ARG A 55 9.63 -19.06 -11.86
CA ARG A 55 10.59 -20.06 -12.35
C ARG A 55 11.70 -19.46 -13.22
N GLY A 56 11.49 -18.28 -13.79
CA GLY A 56 12.51 -17.51 -14.51
C GLY A 56 12.18 -17.25 -15.99
N TRP A 57 13.08 -16.53 -16.67
CA TRP A 57 12.79 -15.94 -17.99
C TRP A 57 12.48 -16.96 -19.10
N ARG A 58 13.07 -18.17 -19.06
CA ARG A 58 12.81 -19.22 -20.07
C ARG A 58 11.39 -19.74 -19.95
N ALA A 59 10.98 -20.10 -18.72
CA ALA A 59 9.62 -20.55 -18.42
C ALA A 59 8.58 -19.46 -18.75
N GLU A 60 8.88 -18.20 -18.41
CA GLU A 60 8.04 -17.05 -18.80
C GLU A 60 7.86 -16.99 -20.32
N ARG A 61 8.96 -17.04 -21.09
CA ARG A 61 8.92 -16.93 -22.55
C ARG A 61 8.14 -18.08 -23.19
N ASP A 62 8.39 -19.31 -22.72
CA ASP A 62 7.75 -20.50 -23.27
C ASP A 62 6.24 -20.49 -22.97
N TYR A 63 5.83 -20.08 -21.77
CA TYR A 63 4.42 -19.92 -21.42
C TYR A 63 3.73 -18.78 -22.19
N VAL A 64 4.40 -17.64 -22.38
CA VAL A 64 3.85 -16.56 -23.21
C VAL A 64 3.62 -17.02 -24.65
N ARG A 65 4.51 -17.87 -25.19
CA ARG A 65 4.33 -18.46 -26.53
C ARG A 65 3.09 -19.35 -26.58
N GLU A 66 2.84 -20.18 -25.57
CA GLU A 66 1.62 -21.00 -25.46
C GLU A 66 0.35 -20.12 -25.44
N VAL A 67 0.32 -19.08 -24.61
CA VAL A 67 -0.81 -18.15 -24.54
C VAL A 67 -1.03 -17.40 -25.86
N CYS A 68 0.05 -17.00 -26.54
CA CYS A 68 -0.07 -16.39 -27.86
C CYS A 68 -0.64 -17.37 -28.89
N ASN A 69 -0.23 -18.64 -28.87
CA ASN A 69 -0.76 -19.67 -29.76
C ASN A 69 -2.26 -19.90 -29.52
N GLU A 70 -2.67 -20.04 -28.27
CA GLU A 70 -4.09 -20.15 -27.89
C GLU A 70 -4.89 -18.91 -28.33
N PHE A 71 -4.33 -17.72 -28.12
CA PHE A 71 -4.97 -16.47 -28.52
C PHE A 71 -5.22 -16.41 -30.04
N HIS A 72 -4.21 -16.74 -30.85
CA HIS A 72 -4.33 -16.70 -32.31
C HIS A 72 -5.16 -17.86 -32.89
N ALA A 73 -5.32 -18.97 -32.16
CA ALA A 73 -6.25 -20.03 -32.51
C ALA A 73 -7.72 -19.60 -32.32
N ARG A 74 -8.00 -18.75 -31.32
CA ARG A 74 -9.36 -18.28 -31.02
C ARG A 74 -9.75 -17.00 -31.74
N ILE A 75 -8.79 -16.10 -31.97
CA ILE A 75 -9.04 -14.78 -32.55
C ILE A 75 -8.15 -14.61 -33.78
N SER A 76 -8.79 -14.46 -34.94
CA SER A 76 -8.07 -14.19 -36.18
C SER A 76 -7.25 -12.90 -36.10
N TRP A 77 -6.05 -12.94 -36.67
CA TRP A 77 -5.15 -11.79 -36.76
C TRP A 77 -5.75 -10.61 -37.56
N ARG A 78 -6.74 -10.89 -38.42
CA ARG A 78 -7.47 -9.92 -39.24
C ARG A 78 -8.40 -9.03 -38.40
N VAL A 79 -8.84 -9.48 -37.22
CA VAL A 79 -9.76 -8.72 -36.36
C VAL A 79 -9.09 -7.44 -35.85
N GLY A 80 -9.79 -6.31 -36.03
CA GLY A 80 -9.34 -5.00 -35.56
C GLY A 80 -9.23 -4.93 -34.04
N ASN A 81 -8.47 -3.96 -33.50
CA ASN A 81 -8.34 -3.81 -32.04
C ASN A 81 -9.64 -3.31 -31.38
N ASP A 82 -10.45 -2.58 -32.14
CA ASP A 82 -11.67 -1.93 -31.67
C ASP A 82 -12.91 -2.79 -31.91
N GLU A 83 -12.74 -3.91 -32.61
CA GLU A 83 -13.75 -4.92 -32.92
C GLU A 83 -13.67 -6.07 -31.92
N GLU A 84 -14.83 -6.55 -31.47
CA GLU A 84 -14.88 -7.78 -30.69
C GLU A 84 -14.97 -8.98 -31.64
N PRO A 85 -14.28 -10.09 -31.31
CA PRO A 85 -14.45 -11.33 -32.05
C PRO A 85 -15.90 -11.82 -31.91
N GLU A 86 -16.39 -12.53 -32.92
CA GLU A 86 -17.71 -13.15 -32.88
C GLU A 86 -17.71 -14.28 -31.85
N GLU A 87 -18.75 -14.32 -31.01
CA GLU A 87 -18.97 -15.39 -30.04
C GLU A 87 -19.98 -16.39 -30.61
N PRO A 88 -19.84 -17.71 -30.36
CA PRO A 88 -18.83 -18.35 -29.50
C PRO A 88 -17.45 -18.42 -30.14
N LEU A 89 -16.41 -18.30 -29.31
CA LEU A 89 -15.03 -18.48 -29.75
C LEU A 89 -14.77 -19.96 -30.10
N PRO A 90 -13.92 -20.25 -31.09
CA PRO A 90 -13.48 -21.61 -31.38
C PRO A 90 -12.82 -22.28 -30.16
N ASP A 91 -13.04 -23.58 -30.00
CA ASP A 91 -12.34 -24.37 -28.99
C ASP A 91 -10.85 -24.49 -29.35
N TYR A 92 -9.99 -24.37 -28.34
CA TYR A 92 -8.54 -24.48 -28.53
C TYR A 92 -8.07 -25.90 -28.25
N ASP A 93 -7.49 -26.55 -29.26
CA ASP A 93 -6.76 -27.80 -29.11
C ASP A 93 -5.23 -27.54 -29.24
N PRO A 94 -4.44 -27.74 -28.17
CA PRO A 94 -2.99 -27.52 -28.21
C PRO A 94 -2.24 -28.53 -29.09
N LEU A 95 -2.86 -29.66 -29.46
CA LEU A 95 -2.27 -30.69 -30.33
C LEU A 95 -2.64 -30.50 -31.80
N ALA A 96 -3.58 -29.61 -32.12
CA ALA A 96 -3.96 -29.33 -33.49
C ALA A 96 -2.79 -28.70 -34.26
N ALA A 97 -2.58 -29.17 -35.48
CA ALA A 97 -1.59 -28.58 -36.37
C ALA A 97 -2.02 -27.15 -36.74
N PRO A 98 -1.09 -26.19 -36.82
CA PRO A 98 -1.42 -24.83 -37.24
C PRO A 98 -1.94 -24.85 -38.68
N GLU A 99 -3.10 -24.23 -38.91
CA GLU A 99 -3.66 -24.10 -40.25
C GLU A 99 -2.74 -23.23 -41.12
N VAL A 100 -2.25 -23.82 -42.20
CA VAL A 100 -1.41 -23.12 -43.18
C VAL A 100 -2.33 -22.44 -44.18
N GLU A 101 -2.63 -21.17 -43.93
CA GLU A 101 -3.32 -20.31 -44.88
C GLU A 101 -2.40 -20.04 -46.08
N GLU A 102 -2.88 -20.31 -47.30
CA GLU A 102 -2.22 -19.86 -48.54
C GLU A 102 -2.39 -18.33 -48.65
N LEU A 103 -1.32 -17.60 -48.36
CA LEU A 103 -1.28 -16.13 -48.36
C LEU A 103 -0.24 -15.67 -49.38
N ASP A 104 -0.53 -14.54 -50.01
CA ASP A 104 0.46 -13.85 -50.85
C ASP A 104 1.63 -13.32 -50.00
N ASP A 105 2.77 -13.04 -50.63
CA ASP A 105 3.99 -12.55 -49.95
C ASP A 105 3.71 -11.26 -49.16
N GLU A 106 2.88 -10.36 -49.73
CA GLU A 106 2.47 -9.12 -49.06
C GLU A 106 1.58 -9.39 -47.83
N GLU A 107 0.65 -10.33 -47.94
CA GLU A 107 -0.23 -10.70 -46.83
C GLU A 107 0.52 -11.45 -45.72
N MET A 108 1.53 -12.25 -46.07
CA MET A 108 2.39 -12.95 -45.10
C MET A 108 3.17 -11.95 -44.24
N GLU A 109 3.75 -10.91 -44.84
CA GLU A 109 4.48 -9.88 -44.09
C GLU A 109 3.53 -9.05 -43.21
N ALA A 110 2.33 -8.72 -43.72
CA ALA A 110 1.29 -8.06 -42.94
C ALA A 110 0.85 -8.90 -41.73
N LYS A 111 0.61 -10.20 -41.94
CA LYS A 111 0.28 -11.17 -40.88
C LYS A 111 1.39 -11.23 -39.84
N ARG A 112 2.65 -11.36 -40.27
CA ARG A 112 3.82 -11.42 -39.39
C ARG A 112 3.94 -10.18 -38.51
N SER A 113 3.89 -8.99 -39.11
CA SER A 113 3.97 -7.71 -38.40
C SER A 113 2.83 -7.53 -37.41
N ARG A 114 1.60 -7.92 -37.81
CA ARG A 114 0.42 -7.88 -36.96
C ARG A 114 0.52 -8.83 -35.77
N VAL A 115 0.91 -10.08 -36.01
CA VAL A 115 1.10 -11.11 -34.98
C VAL A 115 2.19 -10.69 -33.99
N GLU A 116 3.32 -10.16 -34.46
CA GLU A 116 4.38 -9.66 -33.59
C GLU A 116 3.88 -8.52 -32.68
N THR A 117 3.14 -7.57 -33.25
CA THR A 117 2.53 -6.47 -32.52
C THR A 117 1.55 -6.97 -31.45
N LEU A 118 0.72 -7.96 -31.78
CA LEU A 118 -0.24 -8.57 -30.85
C LEU A 118 0.47 -9.35 -29.74
N ASN A 119 1.47 -10.16 -30.06
CA ASN A 119 2.28 -10.90 -29.08
C ASN A 119 2.94 -9.95 -28.08
N ALA A 120 3.51 -8.84 -28.56
CA ALA A 120 4.09 -7.81 -27.70
C ALA A 120 3.03 -7.14 -26.80
N ARG A 121 1.78 -7.03 -27.24
CA ARG A 121 0.67 -6.50 -26.41
C ARG A 121 0.17 -7.49 -25.39
N ILE A 122 0.01 -8.76 -25.75
CA ILE A 122 -0.34 -9.86 -24.84
C ILE A 122 0.69 -9.94 -23.72
N ASN A 123 1.98 -9.98 -24.06
CA ASN A 123 3.06 -9.98 -23.09
C ASN A 123 3.01 -8.75 -22.16
N ARG A 124 2.86 -7.54 -22.70
CA ARG A 124 2.71 -6.32 -21.89
C ARG A 124 1.49 -6.36 -20.98
N TRP A 125 0.37 -6.90 -21.45
CA TRP A 125 -0.86 -7.04 -20.68
C TRP A 125 -0.68 -8.01 -19.51
N LEU A 126 -0.11 -9.20 -19.77
CA LEU A 126 0.20 -10.21 -18.75
C LEU A 126 1.16 -9.64 -17.71
N LYS A 127 2.27 -9.01 -18.14
CA LYS A 127 3.22 -8.33 -17.24
C LYS A 127 2.57 -7.29 -16.36
N TYR A 128 1.72 -6.45 -16.94
CA TYR A 128 1.02 -5.40 -16.20
C TYR A 128 0.07 -5.99 -15.15
N ARG A 129 -0.74 -6.98 -15.54
CA ARG A 129 -1.70 -7.65 -14.65
C ARG A 129 -1.00 -8.44 -13.56
N ALA A 130 0.03 -9.22 -13.89
CA ALA A 130 0.88 -9.93 -12.95
C ALA A 130 1.52 -8.97 -11.93
N LYS A 131 2.06 -7.83 -12.39
CA LYS A 131 2.59 -6.78 -11.50
C LYS A 131 1.52 -6.18 -10.58
N LYS A 132 0.25 -6.19 -10.95
CA LYS A 132 -0.86 -5.73 -10.10
C LYS A 132 -1.30 -6.79 -9.09
N LEU A 133 -1.23 -8.07 -9.46
CA LEU A 133 -1.50 -9.21 -8.58
C LEU A 133 -0.40 -9.39 -7.54
N ARG A 134 0.85 -9.29 -7.98
CA ARG A 134 2.01 -9.24 -7.09
C ARG A 134 1.96 -7.89 -6.37
N ARG A 135 1.54 -7.89 -5.10
CA ARG A 135 1.91 -6.78 -4.21
C ARG A 135 3.43 -6.64 -4.34
N PRO A 136 3.98 -5.44 -4.58
CA PRO A 136 5.42 -5.30 -4.55
C PRO A 136 5.84 -5.84 -3.18
N THR A 137 6.53 -6.99 -3.18
CA THR A 137 7.42 -7.35 -2.09
C THR A 137 8.42 -6.22 -2.11
N THR A 138 8.14 -5.22 -1.28
CA THR A 138 8.97 -4.05 -1.12
C THR A 138 10.36 -4.58 -0.86
N ARG A 139 11.29 -4.33 -1.78
CA ARG A 139 12.71 -4.69 -1.60
C ARG A 139 13.26 -4.12 -0.31
N ASP A 140 12.60 -3.10 0.23
CA ASP A 140 12.80 -2.58 1.56
C ASP A 140 12.35 -3.61 2.61
N ARG A 141 13.33 -4.23 3.28
CA ARG A 141 13.14 -5.12 4.43
C ARG A 141 12.30 -4.51 5.54
N THR A 142 12.23 -3.18 5.63
CA THR A 142 11.41 -2.49 6.65
C THR A 142 9.91 -2.52 6.34
N GLN A 143 9.53 -2.80 5.08
CA GLN A 143 8.14 -2.88 4.63
C GLN A 143 7.73 -4.31 4.26
N ASP A 144 8.69 -5.18 3.97
CA ASP A 144 8.47 -6.60 3.74
C ASP A 144 7.94 -7.28 5.03
N PRO A 145 6.75 -7.92 5.01
CA PRO A 145 6.21 -8.62 6.17
C PRO A 145 7.17 -9.66 6.76
N TRP A 146 7.92 -10.36 5.90
CA TRP A 146 8.92 -11.34 6.34
C TRP A 146 10.12 -10.66 6.97
N GLY A 147 10.64 -9.60 6.36
CA GLY A 147 11.66 -8.74 6.97
C GLY A 147 11.28 -8.28 8.37
N ILE A 148 10.07 -7.73 8.55
CA ILE A 148 9.56 -7.28 9.85
C ILE A 148 9.49 -8.43 10.86
N LEU A 149 9.01 -9.60 10.44
CA LEU A 149 8.93 -10.77 11.31
C LEU A 149 10.31 -11.23 11.76
N LEU A 150 11.27 -11.34 10.84
CA LEU A 150 12.64 -11.73 11.15
C LEU A 150 13.31 -10.72 12.11
N SER A 151 13.08 -9.43 11.93
CA SER A 151 13.58 -8.40 12.85
C SER A 151 13.00 -8.53 14.25
N LYS A 152 11.70 -8.83 14.37
CA LYS A 152 11.06 -9.06 15.66
C LYS A 152 11.62 -10.29 16.36
N LEU A 153 11.87 -11.38 15.62
CA LEU A 153 12.51 -12.59 16.14
C LEU A 153 13.96 -12.33 16.56
N ALA A 154 14.66 -11.43 15.86
CA ALA A 154 15.99 -10.95 16.26
C ALA A 154 15.99 -9.93 17.41
N GLY A 155 14.83 -9.65 18.02
CA GLY A 155 14.70 -8.68 19.11
C GLY A 155 14.78 -7.20 18.69
N ILE A 156 14.89 -6.91 17.40
CA ILE A 156 14.95 -5.54 16.87
C ILE A 156 13.55 -4.93 16.90
N LYS A 157 13.33 -3.97 17.80
CA LYS A 157 12.06 -3.24 17.92
C LYS A 157 11.99 -2.12 16.89
N SER A 158 10.80 -1.91 16.31
CA SER A 158 10.54 -0.76 15.44
C SER A 158 10.68 0.53 16.26
N PRO A 159 11.31 1.59 15.70
CA PRO A 159 11.40 2.87 16.37
C PRO A 159 9.99 3.46 16.56
N PRO A 160 9.76 4.21 17.65
CA PRO A 160 8.52 4.93 17.86
C PRO A 160 8.33 6.02 16.79
N LYS A 161 7.08 6.44 16.56
CA LYS A 161 6.80 7.59 15.71
C LYS A 161 7.23 8.89 16.41
N ALA A 162 7.51 9.92 15.62
CA ALA A 162 7.71 11.27 16.12
C ALA A 162 6.56 11.68 17.06
N ARG A 163 6.94 12.15 18.25
CA ARG A 163 6.01 12.67 19.24
C ARG A 163 5.38 13.95 18.73
N GLN A 164 4.15 14.23 19.15
CA GLN A 164 3.55 15.56 18.94
C GLN A 164 4.25 16.57 19.86
N GLY A 165 4.25 17.86 19.51
CA GLY A 165 4.94 18.90 20.29
C GLY A 165 4.60 18.87 21.80
N PHE A 166 3.32 18.76 22.15
CA PHE A 166 2.91 18.64 23.57
C PHE A 166 3.38 17.34 24.25
N GLN A 167 3.56 16.26 23.50
CA GLN A 167 4.07 14.99 24.04
C GLN A 167 5.57 15.08 24.28
N GLN A 168 6.30 15.82 23.44
CA GLN A 168 7.70 16.13 23.66
C GLN A 168 7.87 17.07 24.85
N TYR A 169 7.04 18.11 24.96
CA TYR A 169 6.99 18.98 26.13
C TYR A 169 6.73 18.18 27.42
N MET A 170 5.78 17.25 27.39
CA MET A 170 5.53 16.34 28.52
C MET A 170 6.68 15.34 28.74
N HIS A 171 7.52 15.05 27.76
CA HIS A 171 8.68 14.19 28.00
C HIS A 171 9.82 14.94 28.68
N GLU A 172 10.05 16.20 28.28
CA GLU A 172 11.16 17.02 28.77
C GLU A 172 10.84 17.73 30.09
N SER A 173 9.63 18.26 30.24
CA SER A 173 9.26 19.18 31.33
C SER A 173 8.29 18.59 32.36
N TYR A 174 8.04 17.27 32.35
CA TYR A 174 7.05 16.69 33.27
C TYR A 174 7.45 16.84 34.73
N GLU A 175 8.67 16.43 35.07
CA GLU A 175 9.14 16.47 36.46
C GLU A 175 9.40 17.90 36.96
N THR A 176 9.66 18.86 36.07
CA THR A 176 10.00 20.24 36.44
C THR A 176 8.78 21.13 36.60
N GLU A 177 7.89 21.18 35.59
CA GLU A 177 6.81 22.17 35.52
C GLU A 177 5.42 21.53 35.60
N ILE A 178 5.20 20.48 34.81
CA ILE A 178 3.84 19.96 34.58
C ILE A 178 3.34 19.19 35.81
N LYS A 179 4.21 18.43 36.49
CA LYS A 179 3.82 17.59 37.63
C LYS A 179 3.20 18.40 38.78
N ALA A 180 3.81 19.52 39.14
CA ALA A 180 3.29 20.40 40.19
C ALA A 180 1.90 20.96 39.83
N VAL A 181 1.73 21.42 38.59
CA VAL A 181 0.43 21.96 38.11
C VAL A 181 -0.62 20.86 38.02
N VAL A 182 -0.26 19.67 37.55
CA VAL A 182 -1.15 18.50 37.51
C VAL A 182 -1.59 18.11 38.92
N GLU A 183 -0.67 18.01 39.88
CA GLU A 183 -1.01 17.65 41.25
C GLU A 183 -1.89 18.70 41.92
N ALA A 184 -1.62 19.99 41.70
CA ALA A 184 -2.45 21.08 42.20
C ALA A 184 -3.88 21.04 41.62
N ARG A 185 -4.00 20.90 40.29
CA ARG A 185 -5.31 20.82 39.62
C ARG A 185 -6.08 19.54 39.97
N TRP A 186 -5.38 18.42 40.11
CA TRP A 186 -5.99 17.15 40.53
C TRP A 186 -6.53 17.23 41.95
N LYS A 187 -5.79 17.86 42.87
CA LYS A 187 -6.27 18.14 44.25
C LYS A 187 -7.49 19.05 44.26
N ALA A 188 -7.53 20.09 43.41
CA ALA A 188 -8.68 20.99 43.33
C ALA A 188 -9.94 20.29 42.78
N GLU A 189 -9.81 19.48 41.72
CA GLU A 189 -10.94 18.76 41.12
C GLU A 189 -11.49 17.67 42.08
N LEU A 190 -10.64 17.09 42.93
CA LEU A 190 -11.05 16.19 44.02
C LEU A 190 -11.89 16.88 45.10
N VAL A 191 -11.70 18.19 45.32
CA VAL A 191 -12.43 18.96 46.33
C VAL A 191 -13.77 19.47 45.78
N GLU A 192 -13.87 19.74 44.47
CA GLU A 192 -15.11 20.24 43.85
C GLU A 192 -16.19 19.17 43.61
N GLU A 193 -15.81 17.88 43.48
CA GLU A 193 -16.78 16.86 43.03
C GLU A 193 -17.73 16.37 44.12
N ASP A 194 -17.39 16.45 45.42
CA ASP A 194 -18.27 15.99 46.50
C ASP A 194 -17.88 16.59 47.86
N GLY A 195 -18.78 17.34 48.52
CA GLY A 195 -18.71 17.60 49.97
C GLY A 195 -18.87 16.34 50.85
N VAL A 196 -18.54 15.18 50.29
CA VAL A 196 -18.49 13.84 50.86
C VAL A 196 -17.18 13.25 50.37
N GLU A 197 -16.26 12.95 51.28
CA GLU A 197 -14.94 12.37 50.98
C GLU A 197 -15.07 11.08 50.16
N SER A 198 -15.11 11.20 48.83
CA SER A 198 -15.24 10.04 47.96
C SER A 198 -13.89 9.32 47.86
N LEU A 199 -13.95 7.99 47.77
CA LEU A 199 -12.89 6.98 47.76
C LEU A 199 -11.76 7.15 46.71
N LYS A 200 -11.59 8.34 46.11
CA LYS A 200 -10.50 8.69 45.18
C LYS A 200 -9.27 9.28 45.90
N THR A 201 -9.30 9.49 47.21
CA THR A 201 -8.27 10.12 48.06
C THR A 201 -6.89 9.46 48.10
N GLY A 202 -6.61 8.44 47.27
CA GLY A 202 -5.28 7.84 47.11
C GLY A 202 -4.87 7.54 45.66
N LYS A 203 -5.66 7.95 44.65
CA LYS A 203 -5.36 7.64 43.25
C LYS A 203 -4.57 8.76 42.60
N ALA A 204 -3.41 8.40 42.03
CA ALA A 204 -2.61 9.29 41.20
C ALA A 204 -3.42 9.80 39.98
N PRO A 205 -3.13 11.02 39.49
CA PRO A 205 -3.81 11.59 38.34
C PRO A 205 -3.72 10.67 37.12
N ASN A 206 -4.85 10.41 36.48
CA ASN A 206 -4.91 9.50 35.33
C ASN A 206 -4.16 10.08 34.11
N ALA A 207 -3.74 9.22 33.17
CA ALA A 207 -3.01 9.66 31.98
C ALA A 207 -3.77 10.68 31.10
N PRO A 208 -5.10 10.54 30.87
CA PRO A 208 -5.87 11.53 30.13
C PRO A 208 -5.85 12.94 30.77
N PHE A 209 -5.95 13.01 32.10
CA PHE A 209 -5.92 14.27 32.84
C PHE A 209 -4.57 14.96 32.70
N ARG A 210 -3.48 14.21 32.90
CA ARG A 210 -2.10 14.71 32.70
C ARG A 210 -1.90 15.27 31.29
N ALA A 211 -2.36 14.54 30.28
CA ALA A 211 -2.27 14.97 28.89
C ALA A 211 -3.14 16.22 28.61
N LYS A 212 -4.29 16.38 29.27
CA LYS A 212 -5.13 17.58 29.15
C LYS A 212 -4.41 18.81 29.69
N VAL A 213 -3.90 18.74 30.91
CA VAL A 213 -3.16 19.84 31.55
C VAL A 213 -1.92 20.21 30.72
N ALA A 214 -1.12 19.21 30.31
CA ALA A 214 0.06 19.44 29.48
C ALA A 214 -0.27 20.10 28.13
N ARG A 215 -1.41 19.79 27.51
CA ARG A 215 -1.86 20.45 26.27
C ARG A 215 -2.27 21.90 26.47
N GLU A 216 -2.86 22.23 27.62
CA GLU A 216 -3.24 23.59 27.95
C GLU A 216 -1.98 24.44 28.19
N MET A 217 -1.05 23.95 29.02
CA MET A 217 0.25 24.61 29.24
C MET A 217 1.04 24.74 27.93
N PHE A 218 1.07 23.70 27.10
CA PHE A 218 1.75 23.76 25.79
C PHE A 218 1.15 24.81 24.85
N LYS A 219 -0.14 25.14 24.96
CA LYS A 219 -0.75 26.19 24.13
C LYS A 219 -0.37 27.60 24.60
N GLU A 220 -0.10 27.76 25.90
CA GLU A 220 0.32 29.01 26.53
C GLU A 220 1.78 29.36 26.22
N LEU A 221 2.60 28.36 25.83
CA LEU A 221 3.97 28.59 25.39
C LEU A 221 4.05 29.49 24.13
N PRO A 222 5.09 30.34 24.02
CA PRO A 222 5.38 31.09 22.80
C PRO A 222 5.46 30.18 21.56
N GLU A 223 5.08 30.71 20.41
CA GLU A 223 5.06 29.94 19.16
C GLU A 223 6.44 29.38 18.81
N GLU A 224 7.50 30.17 19.04
CA GLU A 224 8.89 29.77 18.81
C GLU A 224 9.30 28.53 19.64
N GLU A 225 8.90 28.46 20.91
CA GLU A 225 9.21 27.32 21.78
C GLU A 225 8.43 26.07 21.38
N ARG A 226 7.16 26.23 20.96
CA ARG A 226 6.34 25.12 20.46
C ARG A 226 6.94 24.53 19.19
N ASP A 227 7.40 25.39 18.28
CA ASP A 227 8.07 24.96 17.05
C ASP A 227 9.39 24.26 17.33
N ALA A 228 10.19 24.78 18.26
CA ALA A 228 11.44 24.14 18.69
C ALA A 228 11.21 22.74 19.29
N LEU A 229 10.16 22.56 20.09
CA LEU A 229 9.77 21.25 20.63
C LEU A 229 9.29 20.30 19.54
N MET A 230 8.52 20.79 18.57
CA MET A 230 8.10 19.98 17.42
C MET A 230 9.29 19.57 16.54
N GLN A 231 10.29 20.43 16.41
CA GLN A 231 11.49 20.13 15.64
C GLN A 231 12.35 19.08 16.35
N ARG A 232 12.64 19.24 17.65
CA ARG A 232 13.35 18.23 18.45
C ARG A 232 12.68 16.86 18.40
N ALA A 233 11.35 16.80 18.51
CA ALA A 233 10.60 15.56 18.39
C ALA A 233 10.74 14.87 17.01
N LYS A 234 10.90 15.65 15.93
CA LYS A 234 11.15 15.12 14.58
C LYS A 234 12.60 14.64 14.44
N ASP A 235 13.55 15.38 15.00
CA ASP A 235 14.97 15.07 14.92
C ASP A 235 15.28 13.77 15.68
N GLU A 236 14.81 13.64 16.93
CA GLU A 236 14.92 12.40 17.72
C GLU A 236 14.32 11.19 16.96
N ALA A 237 13.13 11.35 16.37
CA ALA A 237 12.49 10.28 15.62
C ALA A 237 13.24 9.94 14.32
N THR A 238 13.92 10.91 13.72
CA THR A 238 14.74 10.72 12.53
C THR A 238 16.03 9.98 12.87
N GLU A 239 16.66 10.32 14.00
CA GLU A 239 17.85 9.63 14.52
C GLU A 239 17.53 8.17 14.88
N LEU A 240 16.47 7.92 15.66
CA LEU A 240 16.03 6.56 15.99
C LEU A 240 15.68 5.75 14.74
N ARG A 241 15.10 6.40 13.73
CA ARG A 241 14.82 5.74 12.44
C ARG A 241 16.11 5.42 11.67
N ARG A 242 17.10 6.31 11.70
CA ARG A 242 18.41 6.08 11.08
C ARG A 242 19.10 4.87 11.72
N GLU A 243 19.18 4.86 13.06
CA GLU A 243 19.76 3.74 13.83
C GLU A 243 19.05 2.42 13.51
N TYR A 244 17.71 2.43 13.45
CA TYR A 244 16.94 1.25 13.07
C TYR A 244 17.26 0.77 11.65
N VAL A 245 17.37 1.68 10.68
CA VAL A 245 17.72 1.33 9.29
C VAL A 245 19.14 0.77 9.21
N GLU A 246 20.08 1.31 9.98
CA GLU A 246 21.45 0.79 10.09
C GLU A 246 21.47 -0.61 10.69
N LEU A 247 20.76 -0.85 11.79
CA LEU A 247 20.59 -2.19 12.39
C LEU A 247 19.97 -3.19 11.40
N MET A 248 19.00 -2.75 10.60
CA MET A 248 18.33 -3.59 9.60
C MET A 248 19.20 -3.94 8.38
N LYS A 249 20.13 -3.05 8.02
CA LYS A 249 21.07 -3.23 6.91
C LYS A 249 22.37 -3.91 7.34
N GLY A 250 22.71 -3.86 8.63
CA GLY A 250 23.89 -4.50 9.19
C GLY A 250 23.88 -6.03 9.00
N PRO A 251 25.06 -6.66 8.91
CA PRO A 251 25.15 -8.10 8.92
C PRO A 251 24.60 -8.64 10.26
N PRO A 252 23.98 -9.84 10.29
CA PRO A 252 23.57 -10.47 11.53
C PRO A 252 24.73 -10.55 12.52
N SER A 253 24.47 -10.30 13.80
CA SER A 253 25.52 -10.40 14.82
C SER A 253 26.16 -11.78 14.79
N LYS A 254 27.50 -11.80 14.83
CA LYS A 254 28.29 -13.03 14.91
C LYS A 254 28.60 -13.43 16.36
N ALA A 255 28.22 -12.60 17.34
CA ALA A 255 28.47 -12.89 18.73
C ALA A 255 27.57 -14.05 19.20
N PRO A 256 28.11 -15.07 19.90
CA PRO A 256 27.32 -16.20 20.39
C PRO A 256 26.17 -15.80 21.32
N LYS A 257 26.38 -14.76 22.14
CA LYS A 257 25.38 -14.23 23.07
C LYS A 257 24.11 -13.74 22.37
N ASP A 258 24.27 -13.16 21.19
CA ASP A 258 23.14 -12.60 20.43
C ASP A 258 22.37 -13.68 19.65
N ARG A 259 22.84 -14.94 19.64
CA ARG A 259 22.22 -16.07 18.95
C ARG A 259 21.42 -17.00 19.87
N GLN A 260 21.53 -16.82 21.18
CA GLN A 260 20.93 -17.71 22.19
C GLN A 260 19.72 -17.09 22.91
N ALA A 261 19.20 -15.96 22.41
CA ALA A 261 18.01 -15.30 22.94
C ALA A 261 16.71 -15.91 22.41
#